data_AF-A0A7W9TM28-F1
#
_entry.id   AF-A0A7W9TM28-F1
#
_cell.length_a   1.000
_cell.length_b   1.000
_cell.length_c   1.000
_cell.angle_alpha   90.00
_cell.angle_beta   90.00
_cell.angle_gamma   90.00
#
_symmetry.space_group_name_H-M   'P 1'
#
loop_
_entity.id
_entity.type
_entity.pdbx_description
1 polymer ?
#
loop_
_entity_poly.entity_id
_entity_poly.type
_entity_poly.pdbx_seq_one_letter_code
_entity_poly.pdbx_strand_id
1 'polypeptide(L)'
;MELKLIRTQEDYRAALAGIDRLWDAPAGSPASDLLDVLALLVEQYERRYAPIDDPDPIDFLVHVMESRNLTRKDLEPYLGPRGRVSDILNRTRPLTLAMIRKLSESLKLPAEVLIRPYRLRQPDKTAATL
;
A
#
# COMPACT_ATOMS: atom_id res chain seq x y z
N MET A 1 23.45 -6.63 -24.44
CA MET A 1 23.10 -5.53 -23.53
C MET A 1 24.24 -5.39 -22.54
N GLU A 2 24.69 -4.17 -22.22
CA GLU A 2 25.71 -3.98 -21.19
C GLU A 2 25.04 -3.88 -19.81
N LEU A 3 25.55 -4.66 -18.85
CA LEU A 3 25.09 -4.63 -17.47
C LEU A 3 25.67 -3.39 -16.76
N LYS A 4 24.81 -2.55 -16.20
CA LYS A 4 25.21 -1.37 -15.42
C LYS A 4 24.29 -1.16 -14.22
N LEU A 5 24.81 -0.48 -13.20
CA LEU A 5 24.03 -0.07 -12.04
C LEU A 5 22.92 0.91 -12.44
N ILE A 6 21.75 0.77 -11.82
CA ILE A 6 20.62 1.67 -12.03
C ILE A 6 20.79 2.89 -11.11
N ARG A 7 21.03 4.07 -11.69
CA ARG A 7 21.22 5.32 -10.95
C ARG A 7 20.20 6.39 -11.33
N THR A 8 19.66 6.29 -12.54
CA THR A 8 18.72 7.25 -13.12
C THR A 8 17.43 6.57 -13.53
N GLN A 9 16.38 7.37 -13.76
CA GLN A 9 15.11 6.87 -14.29
C GLN A 9 15.27 6.24 -15.68
N GLU A 10 16.24 6.69 -16.48
CA GLU A 10 16.51 6.13 -17.80
C GLU A 10 17.15 4.75 -17.69
N ASP A 11 18.11 4.56 -16.78
CA ASP A 11 18.67 3.24 -16.48
C ASP A 11 17.59 2.27 -16.02
N TYR A 12 16.66 2.77 -15.20
CA TYR A 12 15.55 1.98 -14.66
C TYR A 12 14.63 1.46 -15.76
N ARG A 13 14.19 2.35 -16.68
CA ARG A 13 13.37 1.96 -17.83
C ARG A 13 14.11 0.99 -18.76
N ALA A 14 15.41 1.18 -18.95
CA ALA A 14 16.22 0.29 -19.77
C ALA A 14 16.33 -1.11 -19.15
N ALA A 15 16.45 -1.20 -17.81
CA ALA A 15 16.46 -2.46 -17.07
C ALA A 15 15.11 -3.19 -17.16
N LEU A 16 13.99 -2.48 -16.97
CA LEU A 16 12.64 -3.04 -17.16
C LEU A 16 12.43 -3.60 -18.58
N ALA A 17 12.80 -2.85 -19.61
CA ALA A 17 12.75 -3.34 -20.99
C ALA A 17 13.71 -4.51 -21.25
N GLY A 18 14.77 -4.65 -20.44
CA GLY A 18 15.63 -5.82 -20.43
C GLY A 18 14.92 -7.04 -19.86
N ILE A 19 14.29 -6.88 -18.70
CA ILE A 19 13.48 -7.92 -18.03
C ILE A 19 12.37 -8.42 -18.96
N ASP A 20 11.60 -7.52 -19.56
CA ASP A 20 10.49 -7.89 -20.47
C ASP A 20 10.98 -8.75 -21.65
N ARG A 21 12.16 -8.43 -22.20
CA ARG A 21 12.74 -9.20 -23.32
C ARG A 21 13.29 -10.55 -22.91
N LEU A 22 13.68 -10.71 -21.65
CA LEU A 22 14.27 -11.93 -21.11
C LEU A 22 13.25 -12.78 -20.34
N TRP A 23 11.98 -12.35 -20.26
CA TRP A 23 10.95 -12.97 -19.45
C TRP A 23 10.76 -14.47 -19.74
N ASP A 24 10.81 -14.84 -21.02
CA ASP A 24 10.66 -16.23 -21.47
C ASP A 24 12.02 -16.96 -21.63
N ALA A 25 13.09 -16.44 -21.02
CA ALA A 25 14.39 -17.09 -21.08
C ALA A 25 14.35 -18.50 -20.49
N PRO A 26 14.93 -19.52 -21.16
CA PRO A 26 14.96 -20.87 -20.62
C PRO A 26 15.66 -20.91 -19.25
N ALA A 27 15.08 -21.63 -18.30
CA ALA A 27 15.64 -21.78 -16.97
C ALA A 27 17.07 -22.35 -17.02
N GLY A 28 17.98 -21.76 -16.23
CA GLY A 28 19.39 -22.14 -16.19
C GLY A 28 20.20 -21.68 -17.41
N SER A 29 19.62 -20.90 -18.32
CA SER A 29 20.37 -20.25 -19.38
C SER A 29 21.06 -18.96 -18.88
N PRO A 30 22.14 -18.50 -19.53
CA PRO A 30 22.74 -17.20 -19.23
C PRO A 30 21.77 -16.01 -19.33
N ALA A 31 20.71 -16.16 -20.14
CA ALA A 31 19.64 -15.17 -20.26
C ALA A 31 18.74 -15.13 -19.02
N SER A 32 18.46 -16.29 -18.41
CA SER A 32 17.75 -16.40 -17.13
C SER A 32 18.60 -15.82 -15.99
N ASP A 33 19.91 -16.10 -15.97
CA ASP A 33 20.80 -15.50 -14.96
C ASP A 33 20.84 -13.96 -15.08
N LEU A 34 20.84 -13.45 -16.31
CA LEU A 34 20.79 -12.00 -16.55
C LEU A 34 19.44 -11.40 -16.14
N LEU A 35 18.33 -12.10 -16.38
CA LEU A 35 17.00 -11.70 -15.91
C LEU A 35 16.99 -11.53 -14.39
N ASP A 36 17.53 -12.51 -13.65
CA ASP A 36 17.61 -12.47 -12.18
C ASP A 36 18.44 -11.28 -11.69
N VAL A 37 19.60 -11.04 -12.31
CA VAL A 37 20.46 -9.90 -11.97
C VAL A 37 19.75 -8.57 -12.23
N LEU A 38 19.03 -8.43 -13.35
CA LEU A 38 18.29 -7.20 -13.64
C LEU A 38 17.14 -6.98 -12.65
N ALA A 39 16.41 -8.04 -12.28
CA ALA A 39 15.35 -7.98 -11.29
C ALA A 39 15.89 -7.48 -9.94
N LEU A 40 17.03 -8.01 -9.48
CA LEU A 40 17.70 -7.55 -8.25
C LEU A 40 18.13 -6.08 -8.31
N LEU A 41 18.63 -5.61 -9.46
CA LEU A 41 19.01 -4.21 -9.63
C LEU A 41 17.80 -3.28 -9.61
N VAL A 42 16.71 -3.68 -10.27
CA VAL A 42 15.42 -2.97 -10.27
C VAL A 42 14.89 -2.87 -8.85
N GLU A 43 14.82 -3.98 -8.11
CA GLU A 43 14.37 -4.01 -6.71
C GLU A 43 15.22 -3.07 -5.84
N GLN A 44 16.54 -3.10 -5.98
CA GLN A 44 17.45 -2.26 -5.21
C GLN A 44 17.27 -0.76 -5.52
N TYR A 45 16.97 -0.42 -6.78
CA TYR A 45 16.64 0.95 -7.18
C TYR A 45 15.29 1.39 -6.62
N GLU A 46 14.24 0.58 -6.79
CA GLU A 46 12.90 0.88 -6.30
C GLU A 46 12.90 1.09 -4.78
N ARG A 47 13.54 0.21 -4.00
CA ARG A 47 13.69 0.39 -2.54
C ARG A 47 14.27 1.75 -2.15
N ARG A 48 15.13 2.34 -2.99
CA ARG A 48 15.79 3.63 -2.74
C ARG A 48 15.00 4.84 -3.23
N TYR A 49 14.28 4.73 -4.35
CA TYR A 49 13.68 5.86 -5.06
C TYR A 49 12.15 5.83 -5.12
N ALA A 50 11.55 4.64 -4.96
CA ALA A 50 10.13 4.40 -4.84
C ALA A 50 9.90 3.38 -3.71
N PRO A 51 10.28 3.71 -2.45
CA PRO A 51 9.92 2.85 -1.33
C PRO A 51 8.42 2.58 -1.43
N ILE A 52 8.00 1.33 -1.26
CA ILE A 52 6.58 1.00 -1.20
C ILE A 52 6.01 1.88 -0.10
N ASP A 53 5.23 2.88 -0.49
CA ASP A 53 4.58 3.76 0.47
C ASP A 53 3.77 2.85 1.37
N ASP A 54 4.11 2.89 2.65
CA ASP A 54 3.43 2.06 3.60
C ASP A 54 1.95 2.37 3.58
N PRO A 55 1.09 1.35 3.59
CA PRO A 55 -0.31 1.53 3.22
C PRO A 55 -0.98 2.52 4.17
N ASP A 56 -1.69 3.48 3.59
CA ASP A 56 -2.57 4.38 4.34
C ASP A 56 -3.49 3.52 5.23
N PRO A 57 -3.62 3.83 6.54
CA PRO A 57 -4.39 3.01 7.47
C PRO A 57 -5.83 2.73 7.03
N ILE A 58 -6.44 3.68 6.32
CA ILE A 58 -7.82 3.57 5.87
C ILE A 58 -7.89 2.73 4.59
N ASP A 59 -6.96 2.90 3.65
CA ASP A 59 -6.90 2.02 2.47
C ASP A 59 -6.60 0.58 2.86
N PHE A 60 -5.69 0.37 3.82
CA PHE A 60 -5.44 -0.93 4.42
C PHE A 60 -6.72 -1.54 5.02
N LEU A 61 -7.48 -0.75 5.78
CA LEU A 61 -8.73 -1.22 6.38
C LEU A 61 -9.78 -1.56 5.31
N VAL A 62 -9.89 -0.78 4.24
CA VAL A 62 -10.79 -1.07 3.11
C VAL A 62 -10.39 -2.37 2.41
N HIS A 63 -9.10 -2.57 2.15
CA HIS A 63 -8.61 -3.82 1.57
C HIS A 63 -8.89 -5.04 2.47
N VAL A 64 -8.74 -4.90 3.78
CA VAL A 64 -9.14 -5.93 4.75
C VAL A 64 -10.63 -6.22 4.67
N MET A 65 -11.46 -5.18 4.53
CA MET A 65 -12.90 -5.36 4.38
C MET A 65 -13.24 -6.14 3.10
N GLU A 66 -12.61 -5.80 1.98
CA GLU A 66 -12.83 -6.49 0.70
C GLU A 66 -12.36 -7.94 0.76
N SER A 67 -11.11 -8.18 1.20
CA SER A 67 -10.51 -9.52 1.26
C SER A 67 -11.22 -10.47 2.22
N ARG A 68 -11.83 -9.94 3.28
CA ARG A 68 -12.56 -10.72 4.31
C ARG A 68 -14.07 -10.59 4.20
N ASN A 69 -14.56 -9.94 3.15
CA ASN A 69 -15.98 -9.72 2.89
C ASN A 69 -16.74 -9.06 4.07
N LEU A 70 -16.08 -8.13 4.77
CA LEU A 70 -16.64 -7.38 5.90
C LEU A 70 -17.41 -6.16 5.42
N THR A 71 -18.55 -5.91 6.05
CA THR A 71 -19.36 -4.73 5.82
C THR A 71 -18.99 -3.61 6.79
N ARG A 72 -19.44 -2.37 6.51
CA ARG A 72 -19.30 -1.26 7.47
C ARG A 72 -19.98 -1.55 8.82
N LYS A 73 -21.05 -2.33 8.82
CA LYS A 73 -21.75 -2.74 10.05
C LYS A 73 -20.86 -3.62 10.93
N ASP A 74 -20.04 -4.46 10.32
CA ASP A 74 -19.12 -5.35 11.02
C ASP A 74 -17.97 -4.61 11.70
N LEU A 75 -17.72 -3.35 11.32
CA LEU A 75 -16.73 -2.49 11.97
C LEU A 75 -17.26 -1.74 13.20
N GLU A 76 -18.58 -1.73 13.42
CA GLU A 76 -19.19 -0.99 14.52
C GLU A 76 -18.68 -1.41 15.92
N PRO A 77 -18.42 -2.70 16.21
CA PRO A 77 -17.85 -3.11 17.51
C PRO A 77 -16.47 -2.48 17.81
N TYR A 78 -15.70 -2.17 16.76
CA TYR A 78 -14.33 -1.67 16.88
C TYR A 78 -14.26 -0.15 16.83
N LEU A 79 -15.04 0.46 15.93
CA LEU A 79 -15.00 1.89 15.64
C LEU A 79 -16.14 2.67 16.33
N GLY A 80 -17.23 2.00 16.71
CA GLY A 80 -18.44 2.60 17.28
C GLY A 80 -19.57 2.75 16.26
N PRO A 81 -20.54 3.67 16.47
CA PRO A 81 -21.76 3.70 15.69
C PRO A 81 -21.48 3.97 14.20
N ARG A 82 -22.42 3.54 13.34
CA ARG A 82 -22.35 3.64 11.87
C ARG A 82 -21.85 4.98 11.33
N GLY A 83 -22.28 6.11 11.92
CA GLY A 83 -21.82 7.44 11.52
C GLY A 83 -20.30 7.60 11.69
N ARG A 84 -19.74 7.10 12.81
CA ARG A 84 -18.30 7.15 13.07
C ARG A 84 -17.51 6.24 12.15
N VAL A 85 -18.03 5.06 11.84
CA VAL A 85 -17.43 4.17 10.83
C VAL A 85 -17.31 4.91 9.50
N SER A 86 -18.39 5.57 9.07
CA SER A 86 -18.37 6.34 7.82
C SER A 86 -17.37 7.49 7.86
N ASP A 87 -17.32 8.26 8.96
CA ASP A 87 -16.38 9.37 9.09
C ASP A 87 -14.91 8.91 9.00
N ILE A 88 -14.59 7.78 9.63
CA ILE A 88 -13.24 7.20 9.62
C ILE A 88 -12.87 6.72 8.22
N LEU A 89 -13.75 5.95 7.57
CA LEU A 89 -13.52 5.47 6.21
C LEU A 89 -13.45 6.59 5.17
N ASN A 90 -14.14 7.71 5.42
CA ASN A 90 -14.08 8.91 4.59
C ASN A 90 -12.95 9.88 4.97
N ARG A 91 -12.10 9.51 5.95
CA ARG A 91 -11.00 10.32 6.48
C ARG A 91 -11.44 11.67 7.06
N THR A 92 -12.70 11.86 7.40
CA THR A 92 -13.17 13.09 8.09
C THR A 92 -12.94 13.01 9.59
N ARG A 93 -12.62 11.82 10.12
CA ARG A 93 -12.23 11.57 11.51
C ARG A 93 -11.03 10.63 11.60
N PRO A 94 -10.06 10.90 12.48
CA PRO A 94 -8.92 10.01 12.68
C PRO A 94 -9.29 8.75 13.47
N LEU A 95 -8.54 7.66 13.25
CA LEU A 95 -8.49 6.51 14.15
C LEU A 95 -7.92 6.94 15.50
N THR A 96 -8.55 6.48 16.57
CA THR A 96 -8.03 6.66 17.94
C THR A 96 -7.19 5.46 18.35
N LEU A 97 -6.27 5.64 19.31
CA LEU A 97 -5.47 4.52 19.83
C LEU A 97 -6.33 3.37 20.38
N ALA A 98 -7.48 3.69 20.99
CA ALA A 98 -8.42 2.68 21.47
C ALA A 98 -9.05 1.87 20.32
N MET A 99 -9.39 2.52 19.19
CA MET A 99 -9.88 1.83 18.00
C MET A 99 -8.80 0.95 17.37
N ILE A 100 -7.57 1.46 17.27
CA ILE A 100 -6.42 0.72 16.74
C ILE A 100 -6.19 -0.55 17.54
N ARG A 101 -6.21 -0.48 18.88
CA ARG A 101 -6.08 -1.66 19.76
C ARG A 101 -7.20 -2.67 19.52
N LYS A 102 -8.46 -2.22 19.47
CA LYS A 102 -9.60 -3.11 19.20
C LYS A 102 -9.50 -3.82 17.85
N LEU A 103 -9.16 -3.08 16.80
CA LEU A 103 -8.94 -3.63 15.45
C LEU A 103 -7.78 -4.65 15.45
N SER A 104 -6.67 -4.33 16.10
CA SER A 104 -5.51 -5.22 16.17
C SER A 104 -5.82 -6.50 16.96
N GLU A 105 -6.45 -6.39 18.11
CA GLU A 105 -6.75 -7.55 18.97
C GLU A 105 -7.83 -8.46 18.36
N SER A 106 -8.88 -7.87 17.79
CA SER A 106 -10.08 -8.60 17.34
C SER A 106 -9.96 -9.09 15.90
N LEU A 107 -9.42 -8.26 15.00
CA LEU A 107 -9.27 -8.59 13.58
C LEU A 107 -7.83 -8.99 13.21
N LYS A 108 -6.92 -9.06 14.20
CA LYS A 108 -5.49 -9.41 13.98
C LYS A 108 -4.83 -8.50 12.95
N LEU A 109 -5.15 -7.21 13.01
CA LEU A 109 -4.58 -6.20 12.11
C LEU A 109 -3.26 -5.66 12.67
N PRO A 110 -2.22 -5.45 11.84
CA PRO A 110 -0.95 -4.90 12.27
C PRO A 110 -1.13 -3.47 12.83
N ALA A 111 -0.84 -3.28 14.11
CA ALA A 111 -0.96 -1.97 14.75
C ALA A 111 0.01 -0.93 14.15
N GLU A 112 1.17 -1.39 13.69
CA GLU A 112 2.19 -0.57 13.03
C GLU A 112 1.70 0.06 11.71
N VAL A 113 0.74 -0.57 11.03
CA VAL A 113 0.08 0.01 9.86
C VAL A 113 -0.97 1.01 10.33
N LEU A 114 -1.83 0.61 11.25
CA LEU A 114 -2.98 1.41 11.71
C LEU A 114 -2.60 2.71 12.44
N ILE A 115 -1.40 2.79 13.03
CA ILE A 115 -0.92 3.95 13.79
C ILE A 115 -0.27 5.02 12.90
N ARG A 116 -0.05 4.74 11.61
CA ARG A 116 0.63 5.66 10.70
C ARG A 116 -0.15 6.95 10.53
N PRO A 117 0.54 8.10 10.40
CA PRO A 117 -0.13 9.35 10.08
C PRO A 117 -0.74 9.27 8.68
N TYR A 118 -1.94 9.83 8.52
CA TYR A 118 -2.62 9.95 7.24
C TYR A 118 -3.38 11.27 7.15
N ARG A 119 -3.63 11.71 5.93
CA ARG A 119 -4.29 13.00 5.68
C ARG A 119 -5.79 12.88 5.92
N LEU A 120 -6.32 13.72 6.79
CA LEU A 120 -7.76 13.86 6.94
C LEU A 120 -8.36 14.69 5.82
N ARG A 121 -9.52 14.26 5.31
CA ARG A 121 -10.34 15.04 4.38
C ARG A 121 -10.97 16.19 5.16
N GLN A 122 -10.71 17.43 4.75
CA GLN A 122 -11.43 18.57 5.29
C GLN A 122 -12.90 18.48 4.85
N PRO A 123 -13.88 18.64 5.76
CA PRO A 123 -15.28 18.68 5.37
C PRO A 123 -15.52 19.89 4.45
N ASP A 124 -16.24 19.67 3.35
CA ASP A 124 -16.67 20.73 2.44
C ASP A 124 -17.54 21.73 3.22
N LYS A 125 -17.03 22.95 3.41
CA LYS A 125 -17.71 24.03 4.17
C LYS A 125 -18.98 24.56 3.47
N THR A 126 -19.37 24.01 2.32
CA THR A 126 -20.37 24.60 1.42
C THR A 126 -21.81 24.15 1.68
N ALA A 127 -22.04 23.13 2.52
CA ALA A 127 -23.39 22.57 2.71
C ALA A 127 -24.15 23.10 3.96
N ALA A 128 -23.59 24.09 4.68
CA ALA A 128 -24.16 24.59 5.94
C ALA A 128 -24.93 25.92 5.82
N THR A 129 -25.31 26.35 4.62
CA THR A 129 -26.15 27.53 4.40
C THR A 129 -27.29 27.20 3.45
N LEU A 130 -28.33 26.52 3.95
CA LEU A 130 -29.71 26.58 3.44
C LEU A 130 -30.67 26.39 4.60
#